data_AF-R4RL73-F1
#
_entry.id   AF-R4RL73-F1
#
_cell.length_a   1.000
_cell.length_b   1.000
_cell.length_c   1.000
_cell.angle_alpha   90.00
_cell.angle_beta   90.00
_cell.angle_gamma   90.00
#
_symmetry.space_group_name_H-M   'P 1'
#
loop_
_entity.id
_entity.type
_entity.pdbx_description
1 polymer ?
#
loop_
_entity_poly.entity_id
_entity_poly.type
_entity_poly.pdbx_seq_one_letter_code
_entity_poly.pdbx_strand_id
1 'polypeptide(L)'
;MANREDKNSNKTSINIVNNILTKLDGFNRSDKKIVLMGATNHLDQIDKALRSRFSKEIKIDLIKDEEIEGFLKFLIEPYQISYHTYLHLKEIANRCKGKNYSNRDLTTIINDAYNKTNKFKTLNPNHEVMLPSDLDEVIDTKQRINKSITEIKARRKECEEQYESWKQGFLKYLKPPKDARMIKVKYTFYGLNGLGRGKHREYEPTDIMPFMKNPFDKWEVKDSRIDFFNTFHMKRKDDDSQFNNMFINDPSNYYTELNYKGPKWLIEEDKDFFMDEVQCHIINPKDSRYPKDEKKNYYLHFNPKQRYITLYTKKFNTKDRLNKPKNN
;
A
#
# COMPACT_ATOMS: atom_id res chain seq x y z
N MET A 1 22.89 -45.26 -51.54
CA MET A 1 22.79 -43.79 -51.72
C MET A 1 22.88 -43.15 -50.33
N ALA A 2 24.11 -42.85 -49.89
CA ALA A 2 24.40 -42.14 -48.65
C ALA A 2 25.71 -41.36 -48.92
N ASN A 3 25.91 -40.20 -48.28
CA ASN A 3 27.11 -39.33 -48.36
C ASN A 3 27.12 -38.07 -49.25
N ARG A 4 26.00 -37.60 -49.81
CA ARG A 4 25.98 -36.23 -50.41
C ARG A 4 25.41 -35.14 -49.49
N GLU A 5 24.46 -35.45 -48.61
CA GLU A 5 23.89 -34.45 -47.69
C GLU A 5 24.80 -34.15 -46.49
N ASP A 6 25.48 -35.14 -45.90
CA ASP A 6 26.40 -34.96 -44.75
C ASP A 6 27.67 -34.15 -45.05
N LYS A 7 28.14 -34.15 -46.29
CA LYS A 7 29.33 -33.34 -46.67
C LYS A 7 29.00 -31.85 -46.78
N ASN A 8 27.78 -31.51 -47.19
CA ASN A 8 27.36 -30.11 -47.32
C ASN A 8 26.91 -29.52 -45.98
N SER A 9 26.28 -30.30 -45.11
CA SER A 9 25.97 -29.88 -43.74
C SER A 9 27.25 -29.55 -42.95
N ASN A 10 28.28 -30.40 -43.04
CA ASN A 10 29.56 -30.16 -42.38
C ASN A 10 30.27 -28.90 -42.90
N LYS A 11 30.32 -28.69 -44.22
CA LYS A 11 30.91 -27.44 -44.77
C LYS A 11 30.17 -26.19 -44.29
N THR A 12 28.85 -26.25 -44.22
CA THR A 12 28.02 -25.12 -43.77
C THR A 12 28.28 -24.82 -42.30
N SER A 13 28.28 -25.84 -41.44
CA SER A 13 28.57 -25.71 -40.01
C SER A 13 29.98 -25.17 -39.73
N ILE A 14 30.99 -25.67 -40.45
CA ILE A 14 32.38 -25.18 -40.35
C ILE A 14 32.46 -23.70 -40.75
N ASN A 15 31.79 -23.31 -41.84
CA ASN A 15 31.77 -21.92 -42.28
C ASN A 15 31.08 -21.01 -41.25
N ILE A 16 30.01 -21.47 -40.61
CA ILE A 16 29.34 -20.74 -39.53
C ILE A 16 30.28 -20.54 -38.35
N VAL A 17 30.98 -21.59 -37.90
CA VAL A 17 31.94 -21.50 -36.78
C VAL A 17 33.07 -20.51 -37.11
N ASN A 18 33.66 -20.60 -38.30
CA ASN A 18 34.73 -19.69 -38.73
C ASN A 18 34.27 -18.23 -38.82
N ASN A 19 33.04 -18.00 -39.28
CA ASN A 19 32.45 -16.66 -39.32
C ASN A 19 32.22 -16.11 -37.91
N ILE A 20 31.77 -16.94 -36.96
CA ILE A 20 31.62 -16.54 -35.55
C ILE A 20 32.99 -16.19 -34.99
N LEU A 21 34.00 -17.05 -35.15
CA LEU A 21 35.38 -16.82 -34.67
C LEU A 21 35.94 -15.49 -35.16
N THR A 22 35.79 -15.20 -36.45
CA THR A 22 36.28 -13.95 -37.07
C THR A 22 35.62 -12.72 -36.45
N LYS A 23 34.30 -12.80 -36.16
CA LYS A 23 33.58 -11.70 -35.48
C LYS A 23 34.03 -11.53 -34.03
N LEU A 24 34.24 -12.63 -33.30
CA LEU A 24 34.73 -12.60 -31.92
C LEU A 24 36.14 -11.99 -31.84
N ASP A 25 37.01 -12.31 -32.81
CA ASP A 25 38.31 -11.65 -32.97
C ASP A 25 38.19 -10.15 -33.19
N GLY A 26 37.20 -9.72 -33.99
CA GLY A 26 36.91 -8.31 -34.21
C GLY A 26 36.48 -7.57 -32.93
N PHE A 27 35.76 -8.24 -32.03
CA PHE A 27 35.34 -7.63 -30.75
C PHE A 27 36.51 -7.32 -29.84
N ASN A 28 37.55 -8.16 -29.82
CA ASN A 28 38.75 -7.92 -29.01
C ASN A 28 39.58 -6.71 -29.49
N ARG A 29 39.37 -6.25 -30.73
CA ARG A 29 40.08 -5.11 -31.34
C ARG A 29 39.28 -3.81 -31.30
N SER A 30 38.06 -3.85 -30.78
CA SER A 30 37.16 -2.71 -30.70
C SER A 30 37.36 -1.98 -29.37
N ASP A 31 37.30 -0.64 -29.40
CA ASP A 31 37.34 0.20 -28.18
C ASP A 31 36.05 0.11 -27.36
N LYS A 32 35.02 -0.61 -27.86
CA LYS A 32 33.75 -0.81 -27.18
C LYS A 32 33.85 -1.93 -26.14
N LYS A 33 33.31 -1.69 -24.95
CA LYS A 33 33.16 -2.70 -23.90
C LYS A 33 32.02 -3.67 -24.25
N ILE A 34 32.37 -4.80 -24.85
CA ILE A 34 31.43 -5.86 -25.23
C ILE A 34 31.64 -7.06 -24.31
N VAL A 35 30.56 -7.60 -23.74
CA VAL A 35 30.56 -8.83 -22.96
C VAL A 35 29.74 -9.88 -23.70
N LEU A 36 30.36 -11.02 -24.00
CA LEU A 36 29.69 -12.18 -24.59
C LEU A 36 29.45 -13.23 -23.51
N MET A 37 28.21 -13.72 -23.42
CA MET A 37 27.83 -14.84 -22.57
C MET A 37 27.16 -15.91 -23.43
N GLY A 38 27.53 -17.17 -23.19
CA GLY A 38 26.92 -18.35 -23.80
C GLY A 38 26.52 -19.34 -22.72
N ALA A 39 25.47 -20.12 -22.97
CA ALA A 39 25.01 -21.19 -22.09
C ALA A 39 24.89 -22.49 -22.89
N THR A 40 25.37 -23.61 -22.34
CA THR A 40 25.27 -24.93 -22.95
C THR A 40 25.13 -26.00 -21.86
N ASN A 41 24.33 -27.03 -22.14
CA ASN A 41 24.26 -28.24 -21.32
C ASN A 41 25.24 -29.33 -21.81
N HIS A 42 25.87 -29.13 -22.97
CA HIS A 42 26.76 -30.08 -23.66
C HIS A 42 28.07 -29.39 -24.03
N LEU A 43 28.93 -29.14 -23.04
CA LEU A 43 30.19 -28.43 -23.23
C LEU A 43 31.17 -29.22 -24.12
N ASP A 44 31.09 -30.55 -24.09
CA ASP A 44 31.85 -31.49 -24.90
C ASP A 44 31.52 -31.40 -26.40
N GLN A 45 30.32 -30.95 -26.76
CA GLN A 45 29.89 -30.78 -28.15
C GLN A 45 30.28 -29.41 -28.74
N ILE A 46 30.82 -28.50 -27.93
CA ILE A 46 31.26 -27.19 -28.40
C ILE A 46 32.62 -27.33 -29.09
N ASP A 47 32.72 -26.78 -30.30
CA ASP A 47 33.98 -26.71 -31.05
C ASP A 47 35.10 -26.10 -30.21
N LYS A 48 36.28 -26.74 -30.22
CA LYS A 48 37.43 -26.34 -29.38
C LYS A 48 37.91 -24.93 -29.72
N ALA A 49 37.90 -24.54 -30.99
CA ALA A 49 38.35 -23.21 -31.39
C ALA A 49 37.36 -22.15 -30.91
N LEU A 50 36.04 -22.38 -31.04
CA LEU A 50 35.03 -21.47 -30.50
C LEU A 50 35.12 -21.35 -28.97
N ARG A 51 35.25 -22.48 -28.27
CA ARG A 51 35.40 -22.54 -26.80
C ARG A 51 36.62 -21.75 -26.33
N SER A 52 37.74 -21.81 -27.05
CA SER A 52 38.97 -21.06 -26.72
C SER A 52 38.79 -19.54 -26.70
N ARG A 53 37.70 -19.00 -27.27
CA ARG A 53 37.43 -17.56 -27.30
C ARG A 53 36.58 -17.07 -26.14
N PHE A 54 36.08 -17.97 -25.30
CA PHE A 54 35.49 -17.63 -24.01
C PHE A 54 36.59 -17.63 -22.95
N SER A 55 36.86 -16.48 -22.35
CA SER A 55 37.93 -16.32 -21.36
C SER A 55 37.62 -16.98 -20.02
N LYS A 56 36.33 -17.19 -19.71
CA LYS A 56 35.87 -17.76 -18.44
C LYS A 56 34.77 -18.78 -18.69
N GLU A 57 34.92 -19.94 -18.08
CA GLU A 57 33.90 -20.97 -18.01
C GLU A 57 33.39 -21.06 -16.57
N ILE A 58 32.07 -20.99 -16.40
CA ILE A 58 31.42 -21.10 -15.09
C ILE A 58 30.53 -22.33 -15.14
N LYS A 59 30.88 -23.34 -14.35
CA LYS A 59 30.04 -24.52 -14.19
C LYS A 59 28.91 -24.20 -13.22
N ILE A 60 27.67 -24.42 -13.66
CA ILE A 60 26.48 -24.30 -12.81
C ILE A 60 26.03 -25.72 -12.47
N ASP A 61 26.31 -26.13 -11.23
CA ASP A 61 25.87 -27.41 -10.71
C ASP A 61 24.43 -27.33 -10.16
N LEU A 62 23.86 -28.48 -9.81
CA LEU A 62 22.61 -28.53 -9.08
C LEU A 62 22.76 -27.82 -7.73
N ILE A 63 21.65 -27.26 -7.26
CA ILE A 63 21.57 -26.67 -5.93
C ILE A 63 21.95 -27.69 -4.86
N LYS A 64 22.76 -27.26 -3.88
CA LYS A 64 23.14 -28.12 -2.77
C LYS A 64 22.03 -28.22 -1.73
N ASP A 65 21.98 -29.33 -1.01
CA ASP A 65 21.00 -29.61 0.05
C ASP A 65 20.88 -28.48 1.10
N GLU A 66 21.99 -27.84 1.43
CA GLU A 66 22.08 -26.72 2.37
C GLU A 66 21.52 -25.39 1.82
N GLU A 67 21.45 -25.23 0.50
CA GLU A 67 20.96 -24.04 -0.18
C GLU A 67 19.44 -24.12 -0.47
N ILE A 68 18.84 -25.32 -0.43
CA ILE A 68 17.44 -25.54 -0.79
C ILE A 68 16.48 -24.67 0.04
N GLU A 69 16.67 -24.58 1.37
CA GLU A 69 15.77 -23.78 2.22
C GLU A 69 15.79 -22.30 1.83
N GLY A 70 16.99 -21.75 1.61
CA GLY A 70 17.15 -20.36 1.18
C GLY A 70 16.52 -20.12 -0.18
N PHE A 71 16.69 -21.06 -1.12
CA PHE A 71 16.10 -20.95 -2.44
C PHE A 71 14.58 -21.06 -2.42
N LEU A 72 13.99 -21.96 -1.63
CA LEU A 72 12.54 -22.03 -1.46
C LEU A 72 11.96 -20.76 -0.83
N LYS A 73 12.67 -20.17 0.14
CA LYS A 73 12.31 -18.87 0.74
C LYS A 73 12.39 -17.72 -0.26
N PHE A 74 13.37 -17.72 -1.15
CA PHE A 74 13.44 -16.75 -2.25
C PHE A 74 12.28 -16.95 -3.24
N LEU A 75 12.01 -18.20 -3.63
CA LEU A 75 10.94 -18.51 -4.58
C LEU A 75 9.54 -18.16 -4.06
N ILE A 76 9.31 -18.18 -2.74
CA ILE A 76 7.98 -17.94 -2.17
C ILE A 76 7.60 -16.45 -2.11
N GLU A 77 8.56 -15.53 -2.20
CA GLU A 77 8.36 -14.08 -2.02
C GLU A 77 7.21 -13.46 -2.84
N PRO A 78 6.99 -13.81 -4.12
CA PRO A 78 5.91 -13.20 -4.91
C PRO A 78 4.51 -13.74 -4.56
N TYR A 79 4.38 -14.76 -3.72
CA TYR A 79 3.11 -15.43 -3.43
C TYR A 79 2.47 -14.94 -2.12
N GLN A 80 1.14 -14.92 -2.08
CA GLN A 80 0.39 -14.73 -0.84
C GLN A 80 0.44 -16.02 -0.01
N ILE A 81 1.17 -15.98 1.10
CA ILE A 81 1.39 -17.15 1.97
C ILE A 81 1.01 -16.85 3.43
N SER A 82 0.71 -17.90 4.18
CA SER A 82 0.64 -17.79 5.64
C SER A 82 2.03 -17.75 6.27
N TYR A 83 2.13 -17.19 7.48
CA TYR A 83 3.37 -17.25 8.27
C TYR A 83 3.79 -18.69 8.57
N HIS A 84 2.82 -19.58 8.82
CA HIS A 84 3.06 -21.01 9.04
C HIS A 84 3.67 -21.67 7.80
N THR A 85 3.25 -21.29 6.60
CA THR A 85 3.83 -21.76 5.33
C THR A 85 5.30 -21.37 5.21
N TYR A 86 5.64 -20.12 5.54
CA TYR A 86 7.03 -19.65 5.50
C TYR A 86 7.94 -20.46 6.45
N LEU A 87 7.47 -20.76 7.65
CA LEU A 87 8.20 -21.63 8.60
C LEU A 87 8.30 -23.08 8.09
N HIS A 88 7.23 -23.58 7.47
CA HIS A 88 7.15 -24.95 6.94
C HIS A 88 8.11 -25.22 5.78
N LEU A 89 8.61 -24.18 5.10
CA LEU A 89 9.61 -24.33 4.03
C LEU A 89 10.87 -25.06 4.50
N LYS A 90 11.24 -24.97 5.78
CA LYS A 90 12.35 -25.75 6.35
C LYS A 90 12.09 -27.25 6.27
N GLU A 91 10.86 -27.69 6.54
CA GLU A 91 10.48 -29.10 6.45
C GLU A 91 10.45 -29.56 5.00
N ILE A 92 9.87 -28.75 4.10
CA ILE A 92 9.90 -29.04 2.65
C ILE A 92 11.34 -29.14 2.14
N ALA A 93 12.23 -28.24 2.57
CA ALA A 93 13.64 -28.28 2.20
C ALA A 93 14.29 -29.58 2.69
N ASN A 94 14.07 -29.99 3.94
CA ASN A 94 14.59 -31.25 4.46
C ASN A 94 14.11 -32.47 3.67
N ARG A 95 12.84 -32.49 3.27
CA ARG A 95 12.27 -33.56 2.43
C ARG A 95 12.86 -33.60 1.02
N CYS A 96 13.40 -32.49 0.55
CA CYS A 96 14.06 -32.37 -0.75
C CYS A 96 15.54 -32.81 -0.75
N LYS A 97 16.18 -32.89 0.42
CA LYS A 97 17.60 -33.25 0.54
C LYS A 97 17.88 -34.67 0.03
N GLY A 98 19.00 -34.84 -0.67
CA GLY A 98 19.42 -36.12 -1.24
C GLY A 98 18.52 -36.67 -2.37
N LYS A 99 17.60 -35.85 -2.90
CA LYS A 99 16.69 -36.26 -4.01
C LYS A 99 17.14 -35.76 -5.38
N ASN A 100 18.26 -35.03 -5.48
CA ASN A 100 18.79 -34.46 -6.72
C ASN A 100 17.77 -33.59 -7.48
N TYR A 101 16.95 -32.81 -6.77
CA TYR A 101 16.01 -31.89 -7.42
C TYR A 101 16.76 -30.77 -8.13
N SER A 102 16.36 -30.48 -9.37
CA SER A 102 16.84 -29.31 -10.09
C SER A 102 16.16 -28.03 -9.61
N ASN A 103 16.74 -26.86 -9.93
CA ASN A 103 16.09 -25.57 -9.68
C ASN A 103 14.69 -25.51 -10.29
N ARG A 104 14.50 -26.14 -11.47
CA ARG A 104 13.21 -26.27 -12.12
C ARG A 104 12.23 -27.08 -11.28
N ASP A 105 12.65 -28.22 -10.74
CA ASP A 105 11.78 -29.06 -9.90
C ASP A 105 11.31 -28.32 -8.64
N LEU A 106 12.22 -27.61 -7.96
CA LEU A 106 11.88 -26.80 -6.78
C LEU A 106 10.92 -25.65 -7.14
N THR A 107 11.14 -24.99 -8.27
CA THR A 107 10.24 -23.96 -8.80
C THR A 107 8.86 -24.53 -9.11
N THR A 108 8.79 -25.72 -9.74
CA THR A 108 7.53 -26.42 -10.01
C THR A 108 6.79 -26.78 -8.72
N ILE A 109 7.50 -27.20 -7.67
CA ILE A 109 6.87 -27.51 -6.36
C ILE A 109 6.12 -26.28 -5.81
N ILE A 110 6.75 -25.10 -5.83
CA ILE A 110 6.11 -23.87 -5.34
C ILE A 110 4.93 -23.45 -6.23
N ASN A 111 5.11 -23.49 -7.56
CA ASN A 111 4.05 -23.15 -8.51
C ASN A 111 2.82 -24.06 -8.38
N ASP A 112 3.03 -25.37 -8.28
CA ASP A 112 1.95 -26.33 -8.15
C ASP A 112 1.24 -26.20 -6.80
N ALA A 113 1.97 -25.83 -5.75
CA ALA A 113 1.37 -25.55 -4.45
C ALA A 113 0.46 -24.32 -4.53
N TYR A 114 0.89 -23.26 -5.22
CA TYR A 114 0.06 -22.08 -5.42
C TYR A 114 -1.17 -22.36 -6.30
N ASN A 115 -1.03 -23.20 -7.32
CA ASN A 115 -2.16 -23.66 -8.12
C ASN A 115 -3.20 -24.41 -7.26
N LYS A 116 -2.74 -25.24 -6.31
CA LYS A 116 -3.63 -25.87 -5.31
C LYS A 116 -4.30 -24.83 -4.41
N THR A 117 -3.55 -23.87 -3.88
CA THR A 117 -4.10 -22.77 -3.09
C THR A 117 -5.24 -22.07 -3.83
N ASN A 118 -5.02 -21.68 -5.09
CA ASN A 118 -6.05 -21.03 -5.91
C ASN A 118 -7.28 -21.91 -6.12
N LYS A 119 -7.08 -23.22 -6.30
CA LYS A 119 -8.17 -24.19 -6.38
C LYS A 119 -8.95 -24.30 -5.07
N PHE A 120 -8.29 -24.28 -3.91
CA PHE A 120 -8.99 -24.42 -2.63
C PHE A 120 -9.62 -23.12 -2.17
N LYS A 121 -9.04 -21.97 -2.53
CA LYS A 121 -9.63 -20.65 -2.30
C LYS A 121 -11.01 -20.47 -2.92
N THR A 122 -11.26 -21.08 -4.09
CA THR A 122 -12.60 -21.04 -4.73
C THR A 122 -13.61 -21.93 -4.03
N LEU A 123 -13.16 -22.98 -3.32
CA LEU A 123 -14.01 -23.94 -2.62
C LEU A 123 -14.26 -23.55 -1.17
N ASN A 124 -13.27 -22.93 -0.51
CA ASN A 124 -13.31 -22.50 0.87
C ASN A 124 -12.67 -21.10 0.99
N PRO A 125 -13.46 -20.05 1.25
CA PRO A 125 -12.95 -18.70 1.44
C PRO A 125 -11.90 -18.57 2.57
N ASN A 126 -11.90 -19.48 3.54
CA ASN A 126 -10.90 -19.49 4.63
C ASN A 126 -9.51 -19.94 4.13
N HIS A 127 -9.43 -20.58 2.96
CA HIS A 127 -8.19 -20.95 2.29
C HIS A 127 -7.68 -19.80 1.41
N GLU A 128 -7.50 -18.61 1.99
CA GLU A 128 -7.25 -17.38 1.22
C GLU A 128 -5.79 -17.18 0.76
N VAL A 129 -4.84 -17.86 1.40
CA VAL A 129 -3.38 -17.82 1.16
C VAL A 129 -2.82 -19.24 1.10
N MET A 130 -1.60 -19.41 0.59
CA MET A 130 -0.95 -20.72 0.56
C MET A 130 -0.71 -21.23 1.97
N LEU A 131 -1.11 -22.47 2.23
CA LEU A 131 -0.97 -23.15 3.52
C LEU A 131 0.08 -24.28 3.48
N PRO A 132 0.62 -24.74 4.62
CA PRO A 132 1.55 -25.87 4.68
C PRO A 132 1.04 -27.13 3.96
N SER A 133 -0.26 -27.40 4.04
CA SER A 133 -0.92 -28.52 3.37
C SER A 133 -0.78 -28.51 1.85
N ASP A 134 -0.74 -27.32 1.22
CA ASP A 134 -0.61 -27.21 -0.23
C ASP A 134 0.76 -27.70 -0.70
N LEU A 135 1.80 -27.29 0.04
CA LEU A 135 3.17 -27.75 -0.17
C LEU A 135 3.27 -29.25 0.10
N ASP A 136 2.72 -29.73 1.23
CA ASP A 136 2.70 -31.15 1.61
C ASP A 136 2.12 -32.03 0.50
N GLU A 137 0.95 -31.67 -0.04
CA GLU A 137 0.30 -32.43 -1.11
C GLU A 137 1.15 -32.50 -2.40
N VAL A 138 1.81 -31.41 -2.78
CA VAL A 138 2.65 -31.38 -3.98
C VAL A 138 3.89 -32.23 -3.80
N ILE A 139 4.58 -32.07 -2.68
CA ILE A 139 5.81 -32.83 -2.42
C ILE A 139 5.50 -34.33 -2.25
N ASP A 140 4.38 -34.69 -1.62
CA ASP A 140 3.91 -36.08 -1.52
C ASP A 140 3.69 -36.68 -2.91
N THR A 141 2.98 -35.95 -3.78
CA THR A 141 2.74 -36.37 -5.17
C THR A 141 4.05 -36.54 -5.93
N LYS A 142 4.95 -35.55 -5.84
CA LYS A 142 6.26 -35.57 -6.51
C LYS A 142 7.14 -36.74 -6.03
N GLN A 143 7.01 -37.11 -4.75
CA GLN A 143 7.73 -38.21 -4.12
C GLN A 143 7.00 -39.56 -4.20
N ARG A 144 5.85 -39.62 -4.88
CA ARG A 144 5.00 -40.82 -5.00
C ARG A 144 4.58 -41.39 -3.64
N ILE A 145 4.39 -40.52 -2.66
CA ILE A 145 3.84 -40.87 -1.35
C ILE A 145 2.31 -40.88 -1.48
N ASN A 146 1.72 -42.04 -1.31
CA ASN A 146 0.27 -42.22 -1.40
C ASN A 146 -0.37 -41.96 -0.04
N LYS A 147 -1.15 -40.88 0.08
CA LYS A 147 -2.03 -40.61 1.23
C LYS A 147 -3.49 -40.81 0.83
N SER A 148 -4.30 -41.29 1.75
CA SER A 148 -5.74 -41.38 1.54
C SER A 148 -6.35 -39.99 1.41
N ILE A 149 -7.48 -39.90 0.68
CA ILE A 149 -8.24 -38.65 0.54
C ILE A 149 -8.66 -38.10 1.92
N THR A 150 -8.94 -38.98 2.86
CA THR A 150 -9.32 -38.61 4.23
C THR A 150 -8.17 -37.93 4.97
N GLU A 151 -6.96 -38.47 4.89
CA GLU A 151 -5.76 -37.87 5.51
C GLU A 151 -5.43 -36.51 4.89
N ILE A 152 -5.50 -36.40 3.56
CA ILE A 152 -5.25 -35.14 2.84
C ILE A 152 -6.25 -34.06 3.28
N LYS A 153 -7.54 -34.40 3.34
CA LYS A 153 -8.59 -33.47 3.77
C LYS A 153 -8.43 -33.06 5.23
N ALA A 154 -8.09 -34.01 6.11
CA ALA A 154 -7.86 -33.74 7.52
C ALA A 154 -6.69 -32.76 7.71
N ARG A 155 -5.55 -33.00 7.04
CA ARG A 155 -4.38 -32.12 7.09
C ARG A 155 -4.67 -30.72 6.56
N ARG A 156 -5.44 -30.60 5.48
CA ARG A 156 -5.85 -29.30 4.95
C ARG A 156 -6.73 -28.54 5.92
N LYS A 157 -7.75 -29.21 6.47
CA LYS A 157 -8.66 -28.61 7.45
C LYS A 157 -7.91 -28.13 8.69
N GLU A 158 -6.98 -28.92 9.20
CA GLU A 158 -6.11 -28.52 10.32
C GLU A 158 -5.32 -27.24 10.00
N CYS A 159 -4.72 -27.13 8.81
CA CYS A 159 -3.99 -25.93 8.40
C CYS A 159 -4.90 -24.71 8.24
N GLU A 160 -6.10 -24.90 7.70
CA GLU A 160 -7.11 -23.84 7.56
C GLU A 160 -7.56 -23.32 8.94
N GLU A 161 -7.80 -24.22 9.90
CA GLU A 161 -8.16 -23.88 11.28
C GLU A 161 -7.01 -23.17 12.02
N GLN A 162 -5.77 -23.65 11.84
CA GLN A 162 -4.59 -23.00 12.39
C GLN A 162 -4.43 -21.57 11.85
N TYR A 163 -4.59 -21.40 10.54
CA TYR A 163 -4.50 -20.10 9.89
C TYR A 163 -5.58 -19.15 10.39
N GLU A 164 -6.83 -19.61 10.48
CA GLU A 164 -7.94 -18.77 10.95
C GLU A 164 -7.74 -18.36 12.41
N SER A 165 -7.31 -19.29 13.27
CA SER A 165 -6.98 -18.98 14.68
C SER A 165 -5.87 -17.91 14.77
N TRP A 166 -4.79 -18.06 13.99
CA TRP A 166 -3.71 -17.08 13.93
C TRP A 166 -4.20 -15.72 13.43
N LYS A 167 -5.00 -15.70 12.36
CA LYS A 167 -5.58 -14.49 11.75
C LYS A 167 -6.47 -13.75 12.76
N GLN A 168 -7.34 -14.46 13.46
CA GLN A 168 -8.18 -13.88 14.52
C GLN A 168 -7.34 -13.34 15.68
N GLY A 169 -6.26 -14.05 16.05
CA GLY A 169 -5.29 -13.57 17.03
C GLY A 169 -4.63 -12.26 16.61
N PHE A 170 -4.22 -12.16 15.34
CA PHE A 170 -3.57 -10.97 14.78
C PHE A 170 -4.55 -9.79 14.62
N LEU A 171 -5.78 -10.04 14.18
CA LEU A 171 -6.82 -9.02 14.01
C LEU A 171 -7.16 -8.28 15.31
N LYS A 172 -6.97 -8.90 16.48
CA LYS A 172 -7.14 -8.24 17.79
C LYS A 172 -6.20 -7.05 18.00
N TYR A 173 -5.02 -7.07 17.36
CA TYR A 173 -4.01 -6.03 17.49
C TYR A 173 -4.11 -4.99 16.36
N LEU A 174 -4.84 -5.29 15.29
CA LEU A 174 -5.10 -4.35 14.23
C LEU A 174 -6.30 -3.46 14.60
N LYS A 175 -6.17 -2.16 14.36
CA LYS A 175 -7.33 -1.26 14.46
C LYS A 175 -8.37 -1.74 13.44
N PRO A 176 -9.66 -1.89 13.84
CA PRO A 176 -10.69 -2.27 12.89
C PRO A 176 -10.67 -1.30 11.70
N PRO A 177 -10.86 -1.81 10.47
CA PRO A 177 -10.89 -0.96 9.29
C PRO A 177 -11.99 0.10 9.48
N LYS A 178 -11.64 1.34 9.13
CA LYS A 178 -12.57 2.47 9.22
C LYS A 178 -13.76 2.26 8.28
N ASP A 179 -14.98 2.51 8.75
CA ASP A 179 -16.21 2.38 7.95
C ASP A 179 -16.23 3.40 6.79
N ALA A 180 -15.84 2.93 5.60
CA ALA A 180 -15.71 3.74 4.39
C ALA A 180 -17.03 3.98 3.65
N ARG A 181 -18.19 3.53 4.18
CA ARG A 181 -19.48 3.76 3.54
C ARG A 181 -19.76 5.26 3.41
N MET A 182 -20.16 5.68 2.20
CA MET A 182 -20.48 7.07 1.92
C MET A 182 -21.85 7.43 2.50
N ILE A 183 -21.91 8.49 3.29
CA ILE A 183 -23.14 8.97 3.92
C ILE A 183 -23.33 10.47 3.66
N LYS A 184 -24.57 10.93 3.85
CA LYS A 184 -24.93 12.35 3.80
C LYS A 184 -25.44 12.78 5.16
N VAL A 185 -24.89 13.86 5.73
CA VAL A 185 -25.30 14.41 7.03
C VAL A 185 -25.30 15.93 6.96
N LYS A 186 -26.38 16.54 7.41
CA LYS A 186 -26.48 18.00 7.57
C LYS A 186 -26.13 18.38 9.01
N TYR A 187 -25.24 19.36 9.16
CA TYR A 187 -24.95 20.01 10.43
C TYR A 187 -25.37 21.47 10.36
N THR A 188 -25.90 21.99 11.47
CA THR A 188 -26.29 23.40 11.62
C THR A 188 -25.68 23.91 12.90
N PHE A 189 -25.04 25.08 12.84
CA PHE A 189 -24.37 25.70 13.97
C PHE A 189 -24.85 27.13 14.13
N TYR A 190 -25.25 27.47 15.35
CA TYR A 190 -25.72 28.80 15.73
C TYR A 190 -24.67 29.59 16.51
N GLY A 191 -23.42 29.11 16.54
CA GLY A 191 -22.35 29.73 17.31
C GLY A 191 -21.07 28.91 17.31
N LEU A 192 -20.00 29.51 17.85
CA LEU A 192 -18.71 28.85 18.09
C LEU A 192 -18.74 28.00 19.36
N ASN A 193 -19.70 27.08 19.44
CA ASN A 193 -20.01 26.34 20.67
C ASN A 193 -18.86 25.46 21.19
N GLY A 194 -17.78 25.28 20.42
CA GLY A 194 -16.58 24.57 20.86
C GLY A 194 -15.60 25.41 21.69
N LEU A 195 -15.75 26.74 21.76
CA LEU A 195 -14.95 27.58 22.67
C LEU A 195 -15.13 27.11 24.11
N GLY A 196 -14.04 26.93 24.86
CA GLY A 196 -14.00 26.39 26.21
C GLY A 196 -14.17 24.88 26.32
N ARG A 197 -14.46 24.14 25.23
CA ARG A 197 -14.62 22.67 25.25
C ARG A 197 -13.87 21.93 24.14
N GLY A 198 -13.10 22.66 23.35
CA GLY A 198 -12.23 22.14 22.31
C GLY A 198 -11.24 21.08 22.81
N LYS A 199 -10.78 20.20 21.93
CA LYS A 199 -9.74 19.20 22.25
C LYS A 199 -8.36 19.82 22.55
N HIS A 200 -8.12 21.05 22.09
CA HIS A 200 -6.84 21.75 22.22
C HIS A 200 -7.00 23.15 22.82
N ARG A 201 -7.39 23.20 24.11
CA ARG A 201 -7.62 24.48 24.82
C ARG A 201 -6.39 25.37 24.87
N GLU A 202 -5.20 24.80 24.80
CA GLU A 202 -3.92 25.52 24.72
C GLU A 202 -3.78 26.41 23.49
N TYR A 203 -4.56 26.15 22.42
CA TYR A 203 -4.57 26.97 21.20
C TYR A 203 -5.84 27.82 21.08
N GLU A 204 -6.72 27.83 22.07
CA GLU A 204 -7.94 28.63 22.02
C GLU A 204 -7.58 30.12 22.03
N PRO A 205 -8.19 30.95 21.16
CA PRO A 205 -7.82 32.35 21.07
C PRO A 205 -8.30 33.15 22.29
N THR A 206 -7.40 33.94 22.85
CA THR A 206 -7.67 34.79 24.02
C THR A 206 -8.07 36.21 23.66
N ASP A 207 -7.84 36.62 22.41
CA ASP A 207 -8.00 37.98 21.88
C ASP A 207 -9.21 38.14 20.94
N ILE A 208 -10.14 37.18 20.94
CA ILE A 208 -11.43 37.33 20.25
C ILE A 208 -12.36 38.27 21.02
N MET A 209 -13.25 38.94 20.30
CA MET A 209 -14.23 39.82 20.92
C MET A 209 -15.19 39.04 21.85
N PRO A 210 -15.56 39.59 23.03
CA PRO A 210 -16.41 38.90 23.99
C PRO A 210 -17.75 38.43 23.42
N PHE A 211 -18.35 39.20 22.49
CA PHE A 211 -19.62 38.82 21.87
C PHE A 211 -19.54 37.53 21.05
N MET A 212 -18.35 37.16 20.55
CA MET A 212 -18.14 35.95 19.74
C MET A 212 -18.30 34.65 20.54
N LYS A 213 -18.33 34.75 21.88
CA LYS A 213 -18.64 33.63 22.78
C LYS A 213 -20.15 33.37 22.89
N ASN A 214 -20.98 34.29 22.41
CA ASN A 214 -22.43 34.12 22.34
C ASN A 214 -22.84 33.44 21.03
N PRO A 215 -24.09 32.95 20.92
CA PRO A 215 -24.68 32.54 19.65
C PRO A 215 -24.65 33.67 18.60
N PHE A 216 -24.67 33.30 17.32
CA PHE A 216 -24.48 34.20 16.17
C PHE A 216 -25.54 35.30 16.08
N ASP A 217 -26.78 35.04 16.52
CA ASP A 217 -27.87 36.04 16.61
C ASP A 217 -27.58 37.15 17.64
N LYS A 218 -26.62 36.92 18.54
CA LYS A 218 -26.15 37.89 19.53
C LYS A 218 -24.81 38.51 19.15
N TRP A 219 -24.35 38.31 17.92
CA TRP A 219 -23.20 39.02 17.35
C TRP A 219 -23.61 40.40 16.83
N GLU A 220 -24.47 41.08 17.61
CA GLU A 220 -24.93 42.44 17.38
C GLU A 220 -24.56 43.27 18.60
N VAL A 221 -23.87 44.38 18.38
CA VAL A 221 -23.70 45.39 19.44
C VAL A 221 -24.99 46.20 19.45
N LYS A 222 -25.67 46.29 20.59
CA LYS A 222 -27.00 46.91 20.86
C LYS A 222 -27.28 48.31 20.25
N ASP A 223 -26.31 48.93 19.60
CA ASP A 223 -26.35 50.28 19.05
C ASP A 223 -25.84 50.36 17.59
N SER A 224 -25.67 49.22 16.90
CA SER A 224 -24.97 49.11 15.60
C SER A 224 -25.91 48.69 14.48
N ARG A 225 -25.81 49.34 13.31
CA ARG A 225 -26.37 48.82 12.05
C ARG A 225 -25.51 47.70 11.42
N ILE A 226 -24.48 47.23 12.13
CA ILE A 226 -23.52 46.22 11.65
C ILE A 226 -23.75 44.93 12.41
N ASP A 227 -24.21 43.92 11.69
CA ASP A 227 -24.24 42.52 12.11
C ASP A 227 -22.83 41.93 11.92
N PHE A 228 -22.20 41.48 13.02
CA PHE A 228 -20.85 40.92 12.96
C PHE A 228 -20.83 39.48 12.46
N PHE A 229 -21.94 38.75 12.49
CA PHE A 229 -22.02 37.44 11.85
C PHE A 229 -21.90 37.56 10.33
N ASN A 230 -22.49 38.61 9.75
CA ASN A 230 -22.30 38.97 8.34
C ASN A 230 -20.82 39.18 7.96
N THR A 231 -19.96 39.55 8.93
CA THR A 231 -18.52 39.75 8.71
C THR A 231 -17.68 38.47 8.90
N PHE A 232 -18.29 37.38 9.36
CA PHE A 232 -17.64 36.09 9.59
C PHE A 232 -17.42 35.37 8.26
N HIS A 233 -16.41 35.82 7.52
CA HIS A 233 -16.07 35.27 6.22
C HIS A 233 -14.98 34.20 6.33
N MET A 234 -15.33 33.04 5.80
CA MET A 234 -14.42 31.93 5.48
C MET A 234 -13.56 32.31 4.28
N LYS A 235 -12.24 32.15 4.39
CA LYS A 235 -11.29 32.53 3.33
C LYS A 235 -11.27 31.55 2.16
N ARG A 236 -11.98 30.43 2.26
CA ARG A 236 -12.01 29.34 1.27
C ARG A 236 -10.61 28.81 0.96
N LYS A 237 -9.79 28.62 2.00
CA LYS A 237 -8.44 28.03 1.90
C LYS A 237 -8.49 26.52 2.07
N ASP A 238 -9.05 25.94 1.02
CA ASP A 238 -9.79 24.69 1.02
C ASP A 238 -8.94 23.40 0.91
N ASP A 239 -7.70 23.54 0.45
CA ASP A 239 -6.85 22.40 0.07
C ASP A 239 -6.56 21.44 1.23
N ASP A 240 -6.59 21.95 2.46
CA ASP A 240 -6.17 21.22 3.65
C ASP A 240 -7.34 20.77 4.53
N SER A 241 -8.59 21.00 4.11
CA SER A 241 -9.80 20.58 4.81
C SER A 241 -10.19 19.14 4.45
N GLN A 242 -10.60 18.34 5.44
CA GLN A 242 -11.12 16.98 5.19
C GLN A 242 -12.58 16.98 4.69
N PHE A 243 -13.25 18.14 4.68
CA PHE A 243 -14.70 18.25 4.50
C PHE A 243 -15.12 19.03 3.24
N ASN A 244 -14.19 19.30 2.32
CA ASN A 244 -14.44 19.95 1.01
C ASN A 244 -15.30 21.24 1.08
N ASN A 245 -15.24 21.96 2.21
CA ASN A 245 -15.71 23.34 2.42
C ASN A 245 -17.17 23.63 2.09
N MET A 246 -18.06 22.87 2.72
CA MET A 246 -19.50 23.05 2.55
C MET A 246 -20.14 23.93 3.64
N PHE A 247 -19.36 24.79 4.31
CA PHE A 247 -19.94 25.73 5.26
C PHE A 247 -20.63 26.88 4.53
N ILE A 248 -21.94 26.98 4.69
CA ILE A 248 -22.78 28.01 4.10
C ILE A 248 -23.37 28.81 5.25
N ASN A 249 -23.00 30.09 5.33
CA ASN A 249 -23.63 31.01 6.28
C ASN A 249 -25.00 31.42 5.75
N ASP A 250 -25.99 31.43 6.63
CA ASP A 250 -27.30 32.03 6.42
C ASP A 250 -27.41 33.23 7.37
N PRO A 251 -27.05 34.45 6.89
CA PRO A 251 -27.08 35.63 7.73
C PRO A 251 -28.48 36.01 8.21
N SER A 252 -29.51 35.74 7.41
CA SER A 252 -30.90 36.07 7.76
C SER A 252 -31.40 35.30 8.97
N ASN A 253 -30.88 34.09 9.18
CA ASN A 253 -31.28 33.19 10.26
C ASN A 253 -30.14 32.92 11.27
N TYR A 254 -29.02 33.64 11.16
CA TYR A 254 -27.86 33.57 12.05
C TYR A 254 -27.36 32.14 12.33
N TYR A 255 -27.17 31.35 11.28
CA TYR A 255 -26.53 30.03 11.39
C TYR A 255 -25.54 29.80 10.26
N THR A 256 -24.64 28.83 10.46
CA THR A 256 -23.84 28.24 9.39
C THR A 256 -24.16 26.76 9.29
N GLU A 257 -24.27 26.22 8.08
CA GLU A 257 -24.56 24.81 7.84
C GLU A 257 -23.44 24.11 7.09
N LEU A 258 -23.24 22.82 7.37
CA LEU A 258 -22.33 21.95 6.64
C LEU A 258 -23.11 20.75 6.10
N ASN A 259 -23.17 20.62 4.78
CA ASN A 259 -23.84 19.51 4.10
C ASN A 259 -22.86 18.38 3.78
N TYR A 260 -22.38 17.64 4.79
CA TYR A 260 -21.37 16.60 4.61
C TYR A 260 -21.83 15.48 3.66
N LYS A 261 -20.96 15.13 2.69
CA LYS A 261 -21.04 13.90 1.89
C LYS A 261 -19.66 13.24 1.84
N GLY A 262 -19.47 12.16 2.60
CA GLY A 262 -18.17 11.50 2.73
C GLY A 262 -18.24 10.18 3.51
N PRO A 263 -17.10 9.55 3.81
CA PRO A 263 -17.06 8.27 4.51
C PRO A 263 -17.57 8.38 5.95
N LYS A 264 -18.29 7.35 6.43
CA LYS A 264 -18.92 7.34 7.75
C LYS A 264 -17.93 7.50 8.89
N TRP A 265 -16.76 6.85 8.81
CA TRP A 265 -15.75 6.91 9.87
C TRP A 265 -15.32 8.33 10.23
N LEU A 266 -15.27 9.25 9.26
CA LEU A 266 -14.75 10.59 9.50
C LEU A 266 -15.65 11.38 10.45
N ILE A 267 -16.97 11.14 10.40
CA ILE A 267 -17.90 11.82 11.30
C ILE A 267 -18.04 11.19 12.68
N GLU A 268 -17.53 9.97 12.83
CA GLU A 268 -17.52 9.23 14.11
C GLU A 268 -16.27 9.55 14.94
N GLU A 269 -15.29 10.24 14.34
CA GLU A 269 -14.03 10.64 14.99
C GLU A 269 -14.27 11.82 15.94
N ASP A 270 -13.83 11.66 17.19
CA ASP A 270 -13.87 12.72 18.20
C ASP A 270 -12.61 13.60 18.12
N LYS A 271 -12.49 14.35 17.03
CA LYS A 271 -11.36 15.23 16.75
C LYS A 271 -11.84 16.55 16.18
N ASP A 272 -11.06 17.59 16.44
CA ASP A 272 -11.31 18.90 15.88
C ASP A 272 -10.53 18.99 14.57
N PHE A 273 -11.22 18.87 13.44
CA PHE A 273 -10.62 18.90 12.11
C PHE A 273 -10.53 20.31 11.59
N PHE A 274 -9.40 20.68 10.99
CA PHE A 274 -9.29 21.95 10.31
C PHE A 274 -10.32 22.04 9.17
N MET A 275 -11.01 23.17 9.12
CA MET A 275 -12.03 23.47 8.11
C MET A 275 -11.58 24.61 7.22
N ASP A 276 -11.29 25.77 7.78
CA ASP A 276 -10.87 26.94 7.01
C ASP A 276 -10.15 27.98 7.87
N GLU A 277 -9.54 28.96 7.24
CA GLU A 277 -9.10 30.21 7.86
C GLU A 277 -10.26 31.21 7.89
N VAL A 278 -10.47 31.87 9.02
CA VAL A 278 -11.46 32.93 9.20
C VAL A 278 -10.79 34.22 9.68
N GLN A 279 -11.31 35.36 9.25
CA GLN A 279 -10.90 36.67 9.79
C GLN A 279 -11.89 37.14 10.83
N CYS A 280 -11.39 37.45 12.02
CA CYS A 280 -12.21 37.95 13.11
C CYS A 280 -11.67 39.28 13.59
N HIS A 281 -12.58 40.18 13.95
CA HIS A 281 -12.25 41.44 14.60
C HIS A 281 -11.71 41.17 16.01
N ILE A 282 -10.60 41.82 16.35
CA ILE A 282 -9.99 41.74 17.70
C ILE A 282 -10.28 42.98 18.57
N ILE A 283 -10.87 44.00 17.96
CA ILE A 283 -11.40 45.21 18.59
C ILE A 283 -12.75 45.48 17.91
N ASN A 284 -13.69 46.05 18.65
CA ASN A 284 -14.98 46.44 18.11
C ASN A 284 -14.76 47.51 17.02
N PRO A 285 -15.19 47.29 15.77
CA PRO A 285 -14.99 48.22 14.67
C PRO A 285 -15.50 49.64 14.91
N LYS A 286 -16.48 49.82 15.79
CA LYS A 286 -16.95 51.15 16.21
C LYS A 286 -15.92 51.95 17.01
N ASP A 287 -15.09 51.23 17.75
CA ASP A 287 -14.09 51.80 18.65
C ASP A 287 -12.73 51.95 17.92
N SER A 288 -12.67 51.59 16.63
CA SER A 288 -11.46 51.61 15.80
C SER A 288 -11.47 52.74 14.78
N ARG A 289 -10.31 53.38 14.60
CA ARG A 289 -10.06 54.31 13.48
C ARG A 289 -9.79 53.58 12.16
N TYR A 290 -9.32 52.34 12.21
CA TYR A 290 -8.97 51.51 11.05
C TYR A 290 -9.48 50.07 11.21
N PRO A 291 -10.81 49.84 11.23
CA PRO A 291 -11.41 48.55 11.59
C PRO A 291 -11.06 47.39 10.65
N LYS A 292 -10.56 47.70 9.44
CA LYS A 292 -10.06 46.69 8.48
C LYS A 292 -8.69 46.14 8.90
N ASP A 293 -7.86 46.94 9.54
CA ASP A 293 -6.49 46.59 9.94
C ASP A 293 -6.48 45.87 11.30
N GLU A 294 -7.56 45.98 12.08
CA GLU A 294 -7.76 45.33 13.38
C GLU A 294 -8.51 43.99 13.27
N LYS A 295 -8.13 43.20 12.25
CA LYS A 295 -8.59 41.82 12.06
C LYS A 295 -7.43 40.86 12.20
N LYS A 296 -7.69 39.70 12.82
CA LYS A 296 -6.72 38.61 12.95
C LYS A 296 -7.27 37.34 12.30
N ASN A 297 -6.36 36.53 11.75
CA ASN A 297 -6.72 35.24 11.19
C ASN A 297 -6.76 34.19 12.32
N TYR A 298 -7.79 33.36 12.29
CA TYR A 298 -7.92 32.18 13.15
C TYR A 298 -8.24 30.96 12.28
N TYR A 299 -8.05 29.77 12.85
CA TYR A 299 -8.32 28.51 12.17
C TYR A 299 -9.61 27.91 12.70
N LEU A 300 -10.63 27.90 11.85
CA LEU A 300 -11.91 27.25 12.12
C LEU A 300 -11.72 25.74 12.11
N HIS A 301 -12.15 25.08 13.18
CA HIS A 301 -12.16 23.63 13.29
C HIS A 301 -13.57 23.12 13.58
N PHE A 302 -13.86 21.92 13.10
CA PHE A 302 -15.13 21.23 13.26
C PHE A 302 -14.91 19.87 13.93
N ASN A 303 -15.66 19.61 14.99
CA ASN A 303 -15.74 18.29 15.61
C ASN A 303 -17.05 17.60 15.18
N PRO A 304 -16.99 16.56 14.33
CA PRO A 304 -18.20 15.94 13.79
C PRO A 304 -18.93 15.06 14.79
N LYS A 305 -18.21 14.45 15.73
CA LYS A 305 -18.82 13.60 16.77
C LYS A 305 -19.51 14.44 17.84
N GLN A 306 -18.85 15.48 18.31
CA GLN A 306 -19.37 16.40 19.34
C GLN A 306 -20.26 17.51 18.75
N ARG A 307 -20.35 17.58 17.41
CA ARG A 307 -21.24 18.47 16.65
C ARG A 307 -21.03 19.95 17.01
N TYR A 308 -19.78 20.42 16.97
CA TYR A 308 -19.48 21.84 17.19
C TYR A 308 -18.40 22.36 16.24
N ILE A 309 -18.38 23.68 16.09
CA ILE A 309 -17.27 24.42 15.52
C ILE A 309 -16.59 25.26 16.58
N THR A 310 -15.29 25.51 16.40
CA THR A 310 -14.45 26.30 17.30
C THR A 310 -13.34 27.01 16.53
N LEU A 311 -12.66 27.95 17.18
CA LEU A 311 -11.51 28.65 16.65
C LEU A 311 -10.25 28.27 17.41
N TYR A 312 -9.14 28.17 16.69
CA TYR A 312 -7.81 28.01 17.26
C TYR A 312 -6.83 29.01 16.64
N THR A 313 -5.75 29.29 17.37
CA THR A 313 -4.59 30.08 16.93
C THR A 313 -3.60 29.25 16.09
N LYS A 314 -3.78 27.92 16.04
CA LYS A 314 -2.95 26.98 15.29
C LYS A 314 -3.81 26.05 14.42
N LYS A 315 -3.29 25.67 13.27
CA LYS A 315 -3.88 24.70 12.33
C LYS A 315 -3.41 23.27 12.62
N PHE A 316 -4.33 22.30 12.65
CA PHE A 316 -4.03 20.88 12.85
C PHE A 316 -5.16 19.95 12.34
N ASN A 317 -4.96 18.62 12.37
CA ASN A 317 -5.91 17.64 11.84
C ASN A 317 -6.37 17.96 10.40
N THR A 318 -5.42 18.39 9.57
CA THR A 318 -5.65 18.71 8.15
C THR A 318 -5.79 17.45 7.31
N LYS A 319 -6.22 17.61 6.06
CA LYS A 319 -6.18 16.55 5.05
C LYS A 319 -4.74 16.11 4.81
N ASP A 320 -4.47 14.82 4.96
CA ASP A 320 -3.16 14.25 4.63
C ASP A 320 -2.91 14.42 3.12
N ARG A 321 -1.89 15.20 2.76
CA ARG A 321 -1.35 15.22 1.41
C ARG A 321 -0.50 13.96 1.23
N LEU A 322 -1.14 12.80 1.06
CA LEU A 322 -0.44 11.62 0.56
C LEU A 322 0.22 12.00 -0.77
N ASN A 323 1.55 11.86 -0.83
CA ASN A 323 2.43 12.08 -1.97
C ASN A 323 1.69 11.98 -3.32
N LYS A 324 1.42 13.12 -3.96
CA LYS A 324 1.20 13.11 -5.41
C LYS A 324 2.45 12.45 -6.01
N PRO A 325 2.35 11.36 -6.78
CA PRO A 325 3.49 10.90 -7.55
C PRO A 325 3.95 12.09 -8.40
N LYS A 326 5.23 12.46 -8.27
CA LYS A 326 5.87 13.35 -9.23
C LYS A 326 5.86 12.58 -10.55
N ASN A 327 4.93 12.93 -11.44
CA ASN A 327 5.06 12.57 -12.84
C ASN A 327 6.31 13.29 -13.36
N ASN A 328 7.40 12.55 -13.51
CA ASN A 328 8.52 12.90 -14.38
C ASN A 328 8.37 12.10 -15.67
#